data_AF-A0AAV0GD17-F1
#
_entry.id   AF-A0AAV0GD17-F1
#
_cell.length_a   1.000
_cell.length_b   1.000
_cell.length_c   1.000
_cell.angle_alpha   90.00
_cell.angle_beta   90.00
_cell.angle_gamma   90.00
#
_symmetry.space_group_name_H-M   'P 1'
#
loop_
_entity.id
_entity.type
_entity.pdbx_description
1 polymer ?
#
loop_
_entity_poly.entity_id
_entity_poly.type
_entity_poly.pdbx_seq_one_letter_code
_entity_poly.pdbx_strand_id
1 'polypeptide(L)'
;MVQQGKEMIEHLSDRKPPLGIRRMRKRAHDTIRKKWHIIVDGDDIPPPVKRFKDMRFPGPILDKLKAKGIIQPTPIQAQGLPVILSGRDMIGIAFTGSGKTQVFVLPLIMLALQEEIMMPILPGEGPFGLIICPSRELAQQTYEVIEEFLEPLREAGYPEIRPLLCIGGIDIKSQLDVVKLLHLEDLKICLLKRKCALRIADI
;
A
#
# COMPACT_ATOMS: atom_id res chain seq x y z
N MET A 1 12.28 17.13 16.82
CA MET A 1 10.98 16.93 16.14
C MET A 1 11.00 17.42 14.68
N VAL A 2 11.43 18.65 14.38
CA VAL A 2 11.47 19.17 12.98
C VAL A 2 12.43 18.42 12.05
N GLN A 3 13.52 17.84 12.58
CA GLN A 3 14.54 17.15 11.78
C GLN A 3 14.13 15.71 11.38
N GLN A 4 13.45 14.98 12.27
CA GLN A 4 12.85 13.67 11.97
C GLN A 4 11.73 13.77 10.92
N GLY A 5 10.89 14.81 10.98
CA GLY A 5 9.86 15.06 9.98
C GLY A 5 10.42 15.27 8.57
N LYS A 6 11.55 16.00 8.44
CA LYS A 6 12.19 16.24 7.13
C LYS A 6 12.80 14.98 6.50
N GLU A 7 13.47 14.12 7.28
CA GLU A 7 14.00 12.84 6.78
C GLU A 7 12.87 11.88 6.37
N MET A 8 11.76 11.84 7.13
CA MET A 8 10.58 11.05 6.77
C MET A 8 9.94 11.51 5.45
N ILE A 9 9.87 12.83 5.20
CA ILE A 9 9.29 13.41 3.98
C ILE A 9 10.14 13.06 2.73
N GLU A 10 11.46 13.07 2.84
CA GLU A 10 12.35 12.82 1.71
C GLU A 10 12.16 11.40 1.14
N HIS A 11 12.00 10.41 2.01
CA HIS A 11 11.73 9.02 1.60
C HIS A 11 10.37 8.83 0.94
N LEU A 12 9.37 9.63 1.31
CA LEU A 12 7.98 9.48 0.85
C LEU A 12 7.67 10.21 -0.46
N SER A 13 8.43 11.27 -0.77
CA SER A 13 8.13 12.21 -1.88
C SER A 13 8.43 11.67 -3.30
N ASP A 14 9.46 10.85 -3.49
CA ASP A 14 9.79 10.24 -4.78
C ASP A 14 9.74 8.71 -4.71
N ARG A 15 8.58 8.15 -5.05
CA ARG A 15 8.28 6.71 -4.97
C ARG A 15 8.64 5.93 -6.23
N LYS A 16 9.27 6.61 -7.20
CA LYS A 16 9.74 5.94 -8.41
C LYS A 16 10.94 5.06 -8.07
N PRO A 17 11.12 3.93 -8.76
CA PRO A 17 12.32 3.11 -8.60
C PRO A 17 13.61 3.94 -8.75
N PRO A 18 14.70 3.59 -8.05
CA PRO A 18 15.98 4.28 -8.14
C PRO A 18 16.45 4.49 -9.59
N LEU A 19 17.16 5.59 -9.83
CA LEU A 19 17.66 5.96 -11.17
C LEU A 19 18.45 4.83 -11.84
N GLY A 20 19.25 4.08 -11.07
CA GLY A 20 19.99 2.92 -11.57
C GLY A 20 19.10 1.85 -12.19
N ILE A 21 17.90 1.61 -11.63
CA ILE A 21 16.92 0.64 -12.16
C ILE A 21 16.19 1.24 -13.37
N ARG A 22 15.82 2.53 -13.29
CA ARG A 22 15.10 3.23 -14.37
C ARG A 22 15.94 3.42 -15.63
N ARG A 23 17.25 3.61 -15.50
CA ARG A 23 18.18 3.81 -16.62
C ARG A 23 18.64 2.51 -17.28
N MET A 24 18.31 1.34 -16.71
CA MET A 24 18.61 0.07 -17.38
C MET A 24 17.88 -0.01 -18.73
N ARG A 25 18.52 -0.67 -19.70
CA ARG A 25 17.91 -0.91 -21.01
C ARG A 25 16.63 -1.71 -20.85
N LYS A 26 15.60 -1.40 -21.65
CA LYS A 26 14.31 -2.13 -21.67
C LYS A 26 14.49 -3.66 -21.73
N ARG A 27 15.44 -4.15 -22.55
CA ARG A 27 15.79 -5.58 -22.64
C ARG A 27 16.18 -6.22 -21.30
N ALA A 28 16.83 -5.48 -20.40
CA ALA A 28 17.20 -5.98 -19.08
C ALA A 28 15.95 -6.16 -18.19
N HIS A 29 14.99 -5.24 -18.26
CA HIS A 29 13.70 -5.38 -17.58
C HIS A 29 12.90 -6.55 -18.14
N ASP A 30 12.87 -6.73 -19.45
CA ASP A 30 12.17 -7.83 -20.11
C ASP A 30 12.79 -9.19 -19.77
N THR A 31 14.12 -9.24 -19.60
CA THR A 31 14.80 -10.45 -19.12
C THR A 31 14.35 -10.83 -17.71
N ILE A 32 14.15 -9.85 -16.83
CA ILE A 32 13.64 -10.09 -15.46
C ILE A 32 12.20 -10.60 -15.52
N ARG A 33 11.34 -9.94 -16.30
CA ARG A 33 9.94 -10.35 -16.49
C ARG A 33 9.85 -11.78 -17.02
N LYS A 34 10.64 -12.11 -18.05
CA LYS A 34 10.71 -13.46 -18.62
C LYS A 34 11.19 -14.48 -17.58
N LYS A 35 12.24 -14.17 -16.81
CA LYS A 35 12.78 -15.07 -15.78
C LYS A 35 11.76 -15.35 -14.67
N TRP A 36 10.92 -14.39 -14.34
CA TRP A 36 9.94 -14.49 -13.25
C TRP A 36 8.51 -14.78 -13.74
N HIS A 37 8.35 -15.13 -15.02
CA HIS A 37 7.06 -15.42 -15.64
C HIS A 37 6.03 -14.29 -15.45
N ILE A 38 6.51 -13.05 -15.47
CA ILE A 38 5.67 -11.85 -15.36
C ILE A 38 5.24 -11.43 -16.76
N ILE A 39 3.95 -11.50 -17.02
CA ILE A 39 3.32 -10.95 -18.22
C ILE A 39 2.78 -9.57 -17.85
N VAL A 40 3.08 -8.58 -18.69
CA VAL A 40 2.66 -7.20 -18.49
C VAL A 40 2.07 -6.65 -19.78
N ASP A 41 1.05 -5.82 -19.64
CA ASP A 41 0.40 -5.12 -20.74
C ASP A 41 0.13 -3.66 -20.33
N GLY A 42 0.16 -2.75 -21.31
CA GLY A 42 0.01 -1.30 -21.14
C GLY A 42 1.23 -0.45 -21.51
N ASP A 43 1.06 0.87 -21.45
CA ASP A 43 2.08 1.84 -21.85
C ASP A 43 3.04 2.18 -20.71
N ASP A 44 4.28 2.62 -21.00
CA ASP A 44 5.25 3.16 -20.03
C ASP A 44 5.39 2.40 -18.69
N ILE A 45 5.33 1.07 -18.75
CA ILE A 45 5.29 0.19 -17.57
C ILE A 45 6.56 0.36 -16.73
N PRO A 46 6.45 0.76 -15.44
CA PRO A 46 7.60 0.88 -14.55
C PRO A 46 8.43 -0.41 -14.49
N PRO A 47 9.76 -0.28 -14.33
CA PRO A 47 10.64 -1.44 -14.31
C PRO A 47 10.36 -2.31 -13.07
N PRO A 48 10.46 -3.65 -13.18
CA PRO A 48 10.30 -4.53 -12.04
C PRO A 48 11.45 -4.30 -11.05
N VAL A 49 11.12 -4.24 -9.76
CA VAL A 49 12.07 -4.00 -8.67
C VAL A 49 12.32 -5.30 -7.91
N LYS A 50 13.59 -5.69 -7.79
CA LYS A 50 13.98 -7.00 -7.25
C LYS A 50 14.10 -7.05 -5.72
N ARG A 51 14.13 -5.92 -5.04
CA ARG A 51 14.38 -5.84 -3.60
C ARG A 51 13.51 -4.76 -2.98
N PHE A 52 12.86 -5.03 -1.85
CA PHE A 52 12.01 -4.05 -1.16
C PHE A 52 12.76 -2.78 -0.76
N LYS A 53 14.05 -2.88 -0.43
CA LYS A 53 14.89 -1.70 -0.14
C LYS A 53 15.00 -0.71 -1.30
N ASP A 54 14.83 -1.18 -2.53
CA ASP A 54 14.86 -0.33 -3.72
C ASP A 54 13.47 0.30 -3.99
N MET A 55 12.46 0.06 -3.14
CA MET A 55 11.09 0.61 -3.26
C MET A 55 10.81 1.74 -2.25
N ARG A 56 11.82 2.17 -1.48
CA ARG A 56 11.77 3.27 -0.49
C ARG A 56 10.71 3.11 0.60
N PHE A 57 10.42 1.87 1.01
CA PHE A 57 9.61 1.65 2.21
C PHE A 57 10.35 2.10 3.48
N PRO A 58 9.64 2.63 4.49
CA PRO A 58 10.14 2.85 5.83
C PRO A 58 10.84 1.63 6.40
N GLY A 59 11.90 1.85 7.18
CA GLY A 59 12.62 0.81 7.91
C GLY A 59 11.71 -0.17 8.65
N PRO A 60 10.72 0.31 9.44
CA PRO A 60 9.79 -0.57 10.16
C PRO A 60 8.99 -1.52 9.26
N ILE A 61 8.61 -1.08 8.05
CA ILE A 61 7.92 -1.94 7.06
C ILE A 61 8.89 -3.01 6.54
N LEU A 62 10.13 -2.62 6.22
CA LEU A 62 11.16 -3.55 5.73
C LEU A 62 11.49 -4.62 6.78
N ASP A 63 11.58 -4.21 8.05
CA ASP A 63 11.83 -5.11 9.17
C ASP A 63 10.66 -6.06 9.39
N LYS A 64 9.41 -5.57 9.31
CA LYS A 64 8.20 -6.42 9.37
C LYS A 64 8.16 -7.43 8.23
N LEU A 65 8.46 -7.02 7.00
CA LEU A 65 8.54 -7.94 5.84
C LEU A 65 9.58 -9.04 6.09
N LYS A 66 10.75 -8.68 6.60
CA LYS A 66 11.82 -9.62 6.93
C LYS A 66 11.41 -10.57 8.06
N ALA A 67 10.76 -10.07 9.11
CA ALA A 67 10.24 -10.88 10.22
C ALA A 67 9.18 -11.89 9.76
N LYS A 68 8.38 -11.55 8.74
CA LYS A 68 7.44 -12.48 8.07
C LYS A 68 8.11 -13.46 7.10
N GLY A 69 9.45 -13.46 7.00
CA GLY A 69 10.20 -14.29 6.07
C GLY A 69 10.15 -13.83 4.61
N ILE A 70 9.60 -12.65 4.33
CA ILE A 70 9.45 -12.09 2.98
C ILE A 70 10.72 -11.30 2.62
N ILE A 71 11.79 -12.02 2.30
CA ILE A 71 13.12 -11.45 2.05
C ILE A 71 13.20 -10.78 0.66
N GLN A 72 12.45 -11.29 -0.31
CA GLN A 72 12.40 -10.79 -1.68
C GLN A 72 10.94 -10.65 -2.14
N PRO A 73 10.63 -9.64 -2.98
CA PRO A 73 9.29 -9.48 -3.51
C PRO A 73 8.92 -10.68 -4.40
N THR A 74 7.68 -11.14 -4.26
CA THR A 74 7.10 -12.11 -5.20
C THR A 74 6.96 -11.50 -6.61
N PRO A 75 6.75 -12.30 -7.67
CA PRO A 75 6.64 -11.76 -9.03
C PRO A 75 5.58 -10.65 -9.17
N ILE A 76 4.41 -10.83 -8.56
CA ILE A 76 3.34 -9.82 -8.58
C ILE A 76 3.71 -8.56 -7.78
N GLN A 77 4.48 -8.69 -6.69
CA GLN A 77 4.98 -7.55 -5.91
C GLN A 77 6.08 -6.80 -6.64
N ALA A 78 7.02 -7.52 -7.25
CA ALA A 78 8.16 -6.94 -7.94
C ALA A 78 7.74 -6.02 -9.10
N GLN A 79 6.66 -6.37 -9.79
CA GLN A 79 6.11 -5.54 -10.87
C GLN A 79 4.99 -4.60 -10.38
N GLY A 80 4.12 -5.07 -9.50
CA GLY A 80 2.93 -4.31 -9.09
C GLY A 80 3.20 -3.17 -8.13
N LEU A 81 4.10 -3.34 -7.16
CA LEU A 81 4.48 -2.28 -6.23
C LEU A 81 5.02 -1.04 -6.96
N PRO A 82 6.02 -1.13 -7.87
CA PRO A 82 6.49 0.05 -8.60
C PRO A 82 5.45 0.64 -9.56
N VAL A 83 4.44 -0.11 -10.02
CA VAL A 83 3.33 0.44 -10.80
C VAL A 83 2.47 1.36 -9.93
N ILE A 84 1.96 0.84 -8.81
CA ILE A 84 1.06 1.59 -7.92
C ILE A 84 1.79 2.74 -7.23
N LEU A 85 3.03 2.53 -6.77
CA LEU A 85 3.87 3.57 -6.19
C LEU A 85 4.18 4.71 -7.16
N SER A 86 4.12 4.46 -8.47
CA SER A 86 4.25 5.50 -9.50
C SER A 86 2.94 6.26 -9.78
N GLY A 87 1.88 6.00 -9.01
CA GLY A 87 0.55 6.62 -9.18
C GLY A 87 -0.24 6.06 -10.36
N ARG A 88 0.02 4.81 -10.76
CA ARG A 88 -0.65 4.18 -11.90
C ARG A 88 -1.64 3.11 -11.45
N ASP A 89 -2.73 3.01 -12.21
CA ASP A 89 -3.70 1.92 -12.08
C ASP A 89 -3.11 0.59 -12.58
N MET A 90 -3.54 -0.50 -11.94
CA MET A 90 -3.10 -1.85 -12.25
C MET A 90 -4.24 -2.85 -12.11
N ILE A 91 -4.30 -3.82 -13.03
CA ILE A 91 -5.04 -5.06 -12.84
C ILE A 91 -4.01 -6.16 -12.59
N GLY A 92 -4.06 -6.79 -11.43
CA GLY A 92 -3.15 -7.85 -11.03
C GLY A 92 -3.82 -9.21 -11.08
N ILE A 93 -3.31 -10.11 -11.92
CA ILE A 93 -3.77 -11.51 -12.00
C ILE A 93 -2.67 -12.40 -11.45
N ALA A 94 -2.95 -13.09 -10.35
CA ALA A 94 -2.06 -14.09 -9.75
C ALA A 94 -2.86 -15.00 -8.82
N PHE A 95 -2.32 -16.16 -8.48
CA PHE A 95 -2.98 -17.11 -7.57
C PHE A 95 -3.11 -16.57 -6.13
N THR A 96 -3.96 -17.19 -5.32
CA THR A 96 -3.98 -16.96 -3.86
C THR A 96 -2.61 -17.30 -3.26
N GLY A 97 -2.24 -16.63 -2.16
CA GLY A 97 -0.91 -16.80 -1.55
C GLY A 97 0.26 -16.15 -2.31
N SER A 98 0.06 -15.58 -3.49
CA SER A 98 1.13 -14.90 -4.27
C SER A 98 1.56 -13.53 -3.71
N GLY A 99 0.94 -13.07 -2.62
CA GLY A 99 1.26 -11.80 -1.97
C GLY A 99 0.54 -10.58 -2.55
N LYS A 100 -0.56 -10.76 -3.30
CA LYS A 100 -1.37 -9.68 -3.88
C LYS A 100 -1.82 -8.64 -2.85
N THR A 101 -2.19 -9.07 -1.64
CA THR A 101 -2.65 -8.17 -0.57
C THR A 101 -1.65 -7.07 -0.27
N GLN A 102 -0.37 -7.41 -0.14
CA GLN A 102 0.71 -6.44 0.12
C GLN A 102 0.92 -5.48 -1.05
N VAL A 103 0.57 -5.88 -2.28
CA VAL A 103 0.72 -5.04 -3.48
C VAL A 103 -0.16 -3.81 -3.43
N PHE A 104 -1.35 -3.89 -2.82
CA PHE A 104 -2.22 -2.72 -2.66
C PHE A 104 -2.19 -2.14 -1.25
N VAL A 105 -1.95 -2.95 -0.21
CA VAL A 105 -1.86 -2.46 1.18
C VAL A 105 -0.64 -1.58 1.40
N LEU A 106 0.56 -2.02 0.99
CA LEU A 106 1.78 -1.26 1.28
C LEU A 106 1.80 0.12 0.58
N PRO A 107 1.47 0.25 -0.72
CA PRO A 107 1.39 1.56 -1.34
C PRO A 107 0.31 2.44 -0.73
N LEU A 108 -0.82 1.87 -0.28
CA LEU A 108 -1.87 2.62 0.37
C LEU A 108 -1.42 3.20 1.72
N ILE A 109 -0.80 2.40 2.57
CA ILE A 109 -0.19 2.87 3.83
C ILE A 109 0.81 3.99 3.53
N MET A 110 1.63 3.81 2.49
CA MET A 110 2.59 4.82 2.09
C MET A 110 1.90 6.13 1.68
N LEU A 111 0.85 6.06 0.86
CA LEU A 111 0.06 7.23 0.43
C LEU A 111 -0.50 7.96 1.66
N ALA A 112 -1.20 7.24 2.54
CA ALA A 112 -1.75 7.82 3.76
C ALA A 112 -0.70 8.48 4.65
N LEU A 113 0.47 7.85 4.84
CA LEU A 113 1.56 8.45 5.63
C LEU A 113 2.05 9.76 5.03
N GLN A 114 2.22 9.81 3.70
CA GLN A 114 2.71 11.02 3.05
C GLN A 114 1.70 12.16 3.16
N GLU A 115 0.43 11.89 2.86
CA GLU A 115 -0.61 12.91 2.94
C GLU A 115 -0.72 13.46 4.35
N GLU A 116 -0.75 12.60 5.38
CA GLU A 116 -0.80 13.02 6.78
C GLU A 116 0.39 13.93 7.18
N ILE A 117 1.59 13.65 6.65
CA ILE A 117 2.78 14.46 6.93
C ILE A 117 2.78 15.77 6.14
N MET A 118 2.33 15.76 4.88
CA MET A 118 2.37 16.93 4.01
C MET A 118 1.24 17.91 4.29
N MET A 119 0.05 17.40 4.58
CA MET A 119 -1.16 18.17 4.84
C MET A 119 -2.02 17.40 5.85
N PRO A 120 -1.90 17.72 7.16
CA PRO A 120 -2.71 17.08 8.18
C PRO A 120 -4.19 17.20 7.83
N ILE A 121 -4.91 16.08 7.92
CA ILE A 121 -6.29 15.98 7.48
C ILE A 121 -7.18 16.93 8.30
N LEU A 122 -8.04 17.68 7.60
CA LEU A 122 -9.03 18.48 8.29
C LEU A 122 -10.25 17.64 8.71
N PRO A 123 -10.87 17.93 9.85
CA PRO A 123 -12.10 17.27 10.26
C PRO A 123 -13.18 17.34 9.17
N GLY A 124 -13.78 16.19 8.84
CA GLY A 124 -14.82 16.08 7.81
C GLY A 124 -14.33 15.73 6.41
N GLU A 125 -13.01 15.62 6.19
CA GLU A 125 -12.46 15.06 4.95
C GLU A 125 -12.60 13.53 4.96
N GLY A 126 -13.03 12.95 3.83
CA GLY A 126 -13.24 11.51 3.69
C GLY A 126 -11.94 10.69 3.74
N PRO A 127 -11.99 9.34 3.67
CA PRO A 127 -10.80 8.51 3.87
C PRO A 127 -9.79 8.60 2.71
N PHE A 128 -8.52 8.28 2.99
CA PHE A 128 -7.37 8.23 2.06
C PHE A 128 -7.21 6.93 1.26
N GLY A 129 -8.06 5.91 1.41
CA GLY A 129 -7.97 4.71 0.58
C GLY A 129 -9.21 3.86 0.64
N LEU A 130 -9.56 3.17 -0.45
CA LEU A 130 -10.59 2.12 -0.51
C LEU A 130 -10.00 0.78 -0.84
N ILE A 131 -10.31 -0.22 -0.01
CA ILE A 131 -10.24 -1.62 -0.41
C ILE A 131 -11.66 -2.22 -0.32
N ILE A 132 -12.19 -2.66 -1.46
CA ILE A 132 -13.45 -3.42 -1.52
C ILE A 132 -13.11 -4.89 -1.56
N CYS A 133 -13.71 -5.66 -0.65
CA CYS A 133 -13.57 -7.11 -0.61
C CYS A 133 -14.92 -7.78 -0.96
N PRO A 134 -14.89 -8.94 -1.64
CA PRO A 134 -16.09 -9.69 -2.03
C PRO A 134 -16.76 -10.43 -0.85
N SER A 135 -16.04 -10.69 0.24
CA SER A 135 -16.57 -11.36 1.43
C SER A 135 -16.08 -10.70 2.73
N ARG A 136 -16.78 -11.01 3.83
CA ARG A 136 -16.45 -10.50 5.17
C ARG A 136 -15.11 -11.05 5.65
N GLU A 137 -14.85 -12.32 5.38
CA GLU A 137 -13.66 -13.05 5.77
C GLU A 137 -12.44 -12.45 5.07
N LEU A 138 -12.54 -12.15 3.78
CA LEU A 138 -11.45 -11.52 3.03
C LEU A 138 -11.22 -10.07 3.47
N ALA A 139 -12.27 -9.35 3.85
CA ALA A 139 -12.15 -8.02 4.44
C ALA A 139 -11.41 -8.06 5.78
N GLN A 140 -11.74 -9.01 6.66
CA GLN A 140 -11.07 -9.20 7.94
C GLN A 140 -9.59 -9.56 7.75
N GLN A 141 -9.28 -10.52 6.89
CA GLN A 141 -7.89 -10.89 6.57
C GLN A 141 -7.08 -9.70 6.02
N THR A 142 -7.70 -8.89 5.18
CA THR A 142 -7.05 -7.69 4.64
C THR A 142 -6.82 -6.64 5.72
N TYR A 143 -7.79 -6.44 6.61
CA TYR A 143 -7.67 -5.52 7.75
C TYR A 143 -6.55 -5.92 8.70
N GLU A 144 -6.43 -7.21 9.03
CA GLU A 144 -5.33 -7.73 9.85
C GLU A 144 -3.97 -7.44 9.21
N VAL A 145 -3.83 -7.65 7.89
CA VAL A 145 -2.59 -7.31 7.17
C VAL A 145 -2.29 -5.81 7.25
N ILE A 146 -3.30 -4.94 7.22
CA ILE A 146 -3.09 -3.49 7.39
C ILE A 146 -2.55 -3.20 8.79
N GLU A 147 -3.22 -3.67 9.84
CA GLU A 147 -2.78 -3.44 11.24
C GLU A 147 -1.37 -3.98 11.49
N GLU A 148 -1.03 -5.15 10.94
CA GLU A 148 0.31 -5.75 11.05
C GLU A 148 1.44 -4.83 10.55
N PHE A 149 1.18 -4.01 9.53
CA PHE A 149 2.16 -3.07 8.99
C PHE A 149 2.05 -1.67 9.61
N LEU A 150 0.92 -1.32 10.23
CA LEU A 150 0.75 -0.05 10.94
C LEU A 150 1.34 -0.07 12.35
N GLU A 151 1.24 -1.18 13.06
CA GLU A 151 1.83 -1.37 14.40
C GLU A 151 3.31 -0.96 14.47
N PRO A 152 4.23 -1.51 13.63
CA PRO A 152 5.65 -1.13 13.69
C PRO A 152 5.91 0.33 13.26
N LEU A 153 5.01 0.94 12.48
CA LEU A 153 5.10 2.36 12.15
C LEU A 153 4.74 3.24 13.36
N ARG A 154 3.69 2.88 14.10
CA ARG A 154 3.28 3.56 15.34
C ARG A 154 4.39 3.49 16.38
N GLU A 155 4.98 2.30 16.59
CA GLU A 155 6.10 2.09 17.51
C GLU A 155 7.34 2.93 17.13
N ALA A 156 7.57 3.13 15.83
CA ALA A 156 8.65 3.96 15.32
C ALA A 156 8.35 5.47 15.32
N GLY A 157 7.19 5.90 15.84
CA GLY A 157 6.82 7.31 15.95
C GLY A 157 6.34 7.97 14.65
N TYR A 158 5.92 7.18 13.66
CA TYR A 158 5.23 7.73 12.48
C TYR A 158 3.83 8.23 12.86
N PRO A 159 3.25 9.17 12.09
CA PRO A 159 1.86 9.58 12.29
C PRO A 159 0.92 8.38 12.33
N GLU A 160 -0.04 8.46 13.24
CA GLU A 160 -0.95 7.36 13.47
C GLU A 160 -1.95 7.24 12.31
N ILE A 161 -1.82 6.17 11.53
CA ILE A 161 -2.85 5.79 10.58
C ILE A 161 -3.85 4.87 11.28
N ARG A 162 -5.12 5.19 11.09
CA ARG A 162 -6.24 4.49 11.71
C ARG A 162 -7.05 3.78 10.61
N PRO A 163 -7.01 2.44 10.54
CA PRO A 163 -7.88 1.68 9.63
C PRO A 163 -9.23 1.37 10.30
N LEU A 164 -10.31 1.26 9.50
CA LEU A 164 -11.61 0.72 9.94
C LEU A 164 -12.09 -0.37 8.99
N LEU A 165 -12.59 -1.43 9.61
CA LEU A 165 -13.27 -2.55 8.98
C LEU A 165 -14.79 -2.34 9.04
N CYS A 166 -15.41 -2.19 7.87
CA CYS A 166 -16.86 -2.17 7.73
C CYS A 166 -17.34 -3.42 7.02
N ILE A 167 -17.97 -4.31 7.78
CA ILE A 167 -18.56 -5.56 7.28
C ILE A 167 -19.94 -5.78 7.86
N GLY A 168 -20.85 -6.39 7.09
CA GLY A 168 -22.19 -6.73 7.58
C GLY A 168 -22.14 -7.72 8.75
N GLY A 169 -23.20 -7.79 9.56
CA GLY A 169 -23.30 -8.74 10.69
C GLY A 169 -22.53 -8.31 11.95
N ILE A 170 -21.97 -7.11 11.98
CA ILE A 170 -21.57 -6.39 13.20
C ILE A 170 -22.68 -5.38 13.49
N ASP A 171 -22.92 -5.09 14.76
CA ASP A 171 -23.89 -4.07 15.15
C ASP A 171 -23.62 -2.74 14.43
N ILE A 172 -24.63 -2.29 13.69
CA ILE A 172 -24.51 -1.09 12.85
C ILE A 172 -24.34 0.15 13.70
N LYS A 173 -24.84 0.18 14.95
CA LYS A 173 -24.59 1.30 15.86
C LYS A 173 -23.13 1.33 16.27
N SER A 174 -22.52 0.21 16.60
CA SER A 174 -21.09 0.14 16.90
C SER A 174 -20.22 0.61 15.72
N GLN A 175 -20.59 0.24 14.48
CA GLN A 175 -19.92 0.76 13.28
C GLN A 175 -20.22 2.23 13.03
N LEU A 176 -21.48 2.64 13.19
CA LEU A 176 -21.91 4.02 13.02
C LEU A 176 -21.39 4.93 14.13
N ASP A 177 -21.14 4.44 15.33
CA ASP A 177 -20.59 5.19 16.44
C ASP A 177 -19.10 5.37 16.20
N VAL A 178 -18.39 4.36 15.70
CA VAL A 178 -17.02 4.58 15.19
C VAL A 178 -17.01 5.55 14.01
N VAL A 179 -18.06 5.57 13.15
CA VAL A 179 -18.21 6.53 12.03
C VAL A 179 -18.72 7.91 12.46
N LYS A 180 -19.46 8.02 13.56
CA LYS A 180 -20.05 9.27 14.10
C LYS A 180 -19.14 9.93 15.12
N LEU A 181 -18.35 9.15 15.86
CA LEU A 181 -17.21 9.64 16.64
C LEU A 181 -16.19 10.31 15.72
N LEU A 182 -16.19 10.03 14.40
CA LEU A 182 -15.46 10.82 13.40
C LEU A 182 -15.94 12.29 13.27
N HIS A 183 -16.99 12.72 13.99
CA HIS A 183 -17.32 14.15 14.15
C HIS A 183 -16.36 14.88 15.11
N LEU A 184 -15.59 14.17 15.93
CA LEU A 184 -14.56 14.72 16.79
C LEU A 184 -13.45 13.67 16.91
N GLU A 185 -12.31 13.96 16.29
CA GLU A 185 -11.04 13.23 16.49
C GLU A 185 -10.94 11.90 15.70
N ASP A 186 -10.40 12.06 14.50
CA ASP A 186 -9.59 11.09 13.73
C ASP A 186 -10.28 9.93 12.96
N LEU A 187 -9.91 9.89 11.68
CA LEU A 187 -10.52 9.25 10.51
C LEU A 187 -10.41 7.72 10.43
N LYS A 188 -11.46 7.03 9.93
CA LYS A 188 -11.35 5.64 9.41
C LYS A 188 -12.44 5.23 8.37
N ILE A 189 -12.05 4.52 7.28
CA ILE A 189 -12.66 3.36 6.53
C ILE A 189 -11.85 3.19 5.24
N CYS A 190 -11.61 1.95 4.80
CA CYS A 190 -11.30 1.67 3.41
C CYS A 190 -12.44 2.21 2.50
N LEU A 191 -12.40 3.48 2.03
CA LEU A 191 -13.10 4.17 0.91
C LEU A 191 -12.31 5.45 0.44
N LEU A 192 -12.00 5.63 -0.86
CA LEU A 192 -11.46 6.83 -1.53
C LEU A 192 -12.15 6.95 -2.91
N LYS A 193 -12.70 8.13 -3.22
CA LYS A 193 -12.79 8.68 -4.59
C LYS A 193 -11.66 9.71 -4.68
N ARG A 194 -10.83 9.81 -5.74
CA ARG A 194 -11.11 9.70 -7.18
C ARG A 194 -10.02 8.87 -7.90
N LYS A 195 -10.48 8.01 -8.83
CA LYS A 195 -9.73 7.26 -9.85
C LYS A 195 -8.45 6.55 -9.37
N CYS A 196 -8.65 5.47 -8.60
CA CYS A 196 -7.81 4.29 -8.76
C CYS A 196 -8.72 3.06 -8.92
N ALA A 197 -8.89 2.60 -10.15
CA ALA A 197 -9.64 1.38 -10.44
C ALA A 197 -8.70 0.17 -10.29
N LEU A 198 -8.37 -0.21 -9.06
CA LEU A 198 -7.64 -1.45 -8.81
C LEU A 198 -8.65 -2.61 -8.72
N ARG A 199 -9.07 -3.15 -9.87
CA ARG A 199 -9.86 -4.39 -9.95
C ARG A 199 -8.88 -5.56 -9.90
N ILE A 200 -8.65 -6.12 -8.71
CA ILE A 200 -7.95 -7.41 -8.57
C ILE A 200 -9.05 -8.48 -8.62
N ALA A 201 -9.15 -9.16 -9.77
CA ALA A 201 -9.98 -10.35 -9.87
C ALA A 201 -9.17 -11.52 -9.29
N ASP A 202 -9.67 -12.11 -8.22
CA ASP A 202 -9.38 -13.51 -7.93
C ASP A 202 -10.09 -14.33 -9.01
N ILE A 203 -9.31 -14.85 -9.96
CA ILE A 203 -9.76 -15.93 -10.87
C ILE A 203 -9.25 -17.24 -10.28
#